data_AF-A0A8R1EVJ7-F1
#
_entry.id   AF-A0A8R1EVJ7-F1
#
_cell.length_a   1.000
_cell.length_b   1.000
_cell.length_c   1.000
_cell.angle_alpha   90.00
_cell.angle_beta   90.00
_cell.angle_gamma   90.00
#
_symmetry.space_group_name_H-M   'P 1'
#
loop_
_entity.id
_entity.type
_entity.pdbx_description
1 polymer ?
#
loop_
_entity_poly.entity_id
_entity_poly.type
_entity_poly.pdbx_seq_one_letter_code
_entity_poly.pdbx_strand_id
1 'polypeptide(L)'
;MQKNNFRRYNPLIDEWIIVAVNRINRPWQGGKTEKTTANSEDVTHTQKSGINKNTLAPGAVRSSGVVNDDYQSTYVFNNDFPSFTEFEECAEEEKDDDDLFKQKQVRGVCKVICYHPDSRLTLATMKVEE
;
A
#
# COMPACT_ATOMS: atom_id res chain seq x y z
N MET A 1 -30.53 -12.08 -23.97
CA MET A 1 -31.44 -12.39 -22.85
C MET A 1 -31.03 -11.52 -21.66
N GLN A 2 -31.90 -10.63 -21.19
CA GLN A 2 -31.58 -9.70 -20.09
C GLN A 2 -31.40 -10.51 -18.79
N LYS A 3 -30.22 -10.44 -18.17
CA LYS A 3 -29.98 -11.04 -16.86
C LYS A 3 -30.50 -10.11 -15.76
N ASN A 4 -31.17 -10.69 -14.77
CA ASN A 4 -31.65 -9.94 -13.60
C ASN A 4 -30.48 -9.47 -12.73
N ASN A 5 -30.61 -8.27 -12.18
CA ASN A 5 -29.71 -7.77 -11.15
C ASN A 5 -30.19 -8.29 -9.78
N PHE A 6 -29.26 -8.47 -8.85
CA PHE A 6 -29.58 -8.92 -7.49
C PHE A 6 -28.58 -8.32 -6.50
N ARG A 7 -28.84 -8.50 -5.21
CA ARG A 7 -27.87 -8.17 -4.15
C ARG A 7 -27.32 -9.45 -3.54
N ARG A 8 -26.05 -9.43 -3.15
CA ARG A 8 -25.43 -10.47 -2.33
C ARG A 8 -24.97 -9.86 -1.01
N TYR A 9 -25.24 -10.55 0.07
CA TYR A 9 -24.84 -10.14 1.40
C TYR A 9 -23.40 -10.60 1.69
N ASN A 10 -22.58 -9.70 2.23
CA ASN A 10 -21.24 -9.98 2.74
C ASN A 10 -21.29 -10.03 4.28
N PRO A 11 -21.24 -11.23 4.89
CA PRO A 11 -21.35 -11.36 6.34
C PRO A 11 -20.11 -10.88 7.10
N LEU A 12 -18.96 -10.69 6.45
CA LEU A 12 -17.74 -10.23 7.13
C LEU A 12 -17.81 -8.74 7.51
N ILE A 13 -18.59 -7.95 6.78
CA ILE A 13 -18.73 -6.51 7.00
C ILE A 13 -20.19 -6.08 7.23
N ASP A 14 -21.13 -7.02 7.27
CA ASP A 14 -22.58 -6.79 7.41
C ASP A 14 -23.16 -5.83 6.34
N GLU A 15 -22.83 -6.07 5.07
CA GLU A 15 -23.28 -5.20 3.97
C GLU A 15 -23.87 -5.97 2.78
N TRP A 16 -24.75 -5.29 2.02
CA TRP A 16 -25.30 -5.81 0.76
C TRP A 16 -24.64 -5.16 -0.45
N ILE A 17 -24.13 -5.99 -1.36
CA ILE A 17 -23.47 -5.56 -2.59
C ILE A 17 -24.42 -5.76 -3.77
N ILE A 18 -24.59 -4.72 -4.60
CA ILE A 18 -25.38 -4.80 -5.84
C ILE A 18 -24.56 -5.48 -6.94
N VAL A 19 -25.11 -6.56 -7.52
CA VAL A 19 -24.57 -7.25 -8.68
C VAL A 19 -25.35 -6.82 -9.93
N ALA A 20 -24.83 -5.81 -10.61
CA ALA A 20 -25.40 -5.26 -11.84
C ALA A 20 -24.73 -5.88 -13.09
N VAL A 21 -25.21 -7.05 -13.51
CA VAL A 21 -24.55 -7.91 -14.52
C VAL A 21 -24.34 -7.20 -15.87
N ASN A 22 -25.26 -6.33 -16.25
CA ASN A 22 -25.20 -5.64 -17.56
C ASN A 22 -24.34 -4.36 -17.54
N ARG A 23 -23.70 -4.00 -16.42
CA ARG A 23 -22.94 -2.74 -16.28
C ARG A 23 -21.78 -2.62 -17.26
N ILE A 24 -21.10 -3.73 -17.56
CA ILE A 24 -19.91 -3.74 -18.44
C ILE A 24 -20.23 -3.36 -19.89
N ASN A 25 -21.49 -3.50 -20.31
CA ASN A 25 -21.92 -3.18 -21.68
C ASN A 25 -22.17 -1.69 -21.90
N ARG A 26 -22.02 -0.85 -20.87
CA ARG A 26 -22.22 0.59 -21.02
C ARG A 26 -21.06 1.19 -21.79
N PRO A 27 -21.31 2.02 -22.81
CA PRO A 27 -20.24 2.70 -23.53
C PRO A 27 -19.46 3.60 -22.56
N TRP A 28 -18.13 3.44 -22.53
CA TRP A 28 -17.23 4.29 -21.74
C TRP A 28 -16.60 5.37 -22.63
N GLN A 29 -16.87 6.63 -22.31
CA GLN A 29 -16.27 7.81 -22.96
C GLN A 29 -15.41 8.64 -21.99
N GLY A 30 -15.21 8.16 -20.75
CA GLY A 30 -14.40 8.85 -19.75
C GLY A 30 -12.89 8.65 -19.95
N GLY A 31 -12.13 8.96 -18.89
CA GLY A 31 -10.66 8.85 -18.89
C GLY A 31 -10.20 7.50 -19.43
N LYS A 32 -9.40 7.52 -20.50
CA LYS A 32 -8.67 6.34 -20.96
C LYS A 32 -7.38 6.32 -20.15
N THR A 33 -7.19 5.30 -19.31
CA THR A 33 -5.85 4.97 -18.85
C THR A 33 -5.04 4.56 -20.08
N GLU A 34 -3.95 5.26 -20.36
CA GLU A 34 -2.97 4.76 -21.30
C GLU A 34 -2.56 3.36 -20.84
N LYS A 35 -2.46 2.42 -21.78
CA LYS A 35 -1.77 1.16 -21.47
C LYS A 35 -0.35 1.56 -21.13
N THR A 36 0.00 1.59 -19.85
CA THR A 36 1.40 1.62 -19.44
C THR A 36 2.04 0.44 -20.14
N THR A 37 2.85 0.70 -21.16
CA THR A 37 3.70 -0.31 -21.77
C THR A 37 4.56 -0.84 -20.63
N ALA A 38 4.25 -2.04 -20.18
CA ALA A 38 5.12 -2.82 -19.30
C ALA A 38 6.36 -3.27 -20.08
N ASN A 39 7.04 -2.32 -20.72
CA ASN A 39 8.34 -2.47 -21.35
C ASN A 39 9.21 -1.33 -20.81
N SER A 40 9.46 -1.33 -19.50
CA SER A 40 10.80 -1.00 -19.04
C SER A 40 11.55 -2.32 -18.92
N GLU A 41 11.70 -2.99 -20.06
CA GLU A 41 12.82 -3.91 -20.24
C GLU A 41 14.07 -3.05 -20.01
N ASP A 42 14.93 -3.53 -19.12
CA ASP A 42 16.23 -2.95 -18.80
C ASP A 42 16.24 -1.69 -17.91
N VAL A 43 15.65 -1.82 -16.73
CA VAL A 43 16.16 -1.09 -15.57
C VAL A 43 16.91 -2.07 -14.69
N THR A 44 18.11 -2.47 -15.15
CA THR A 44 19.12 -3.12 -14.32
C THR A 44 19.60 -2.14 -13.22
N HIS A 45 18.77 -1.88 -12.22
CA HIS A 45 19.17 -1.20 -10.99
C HIS A 45 19.78 -2.20 -10.00
N THR A 46 20.74 -3.00 -10.45
CA THR A 46 21.87 -3.31 -9.56
C THR A 46 22.63 -2.00 -9.40
N GLN A 47 22.78 -1.51 -8.18
CA GLN A 47 23.47 -0.27 -7.82
C GLN A 47 24.89 -0.19 -8.44
N LYS A 48 25.01 0.27 -9.68
CA LYS A 48 26.28 0.74 -10.26
C LYS A 48 26.17 1.99 -11.13
N SER A 49 24.98 2.55 -11.33
CA SER A 49 24.86 3.80 -12.08
C SER A 49 23.68 4.65 -11.59
N GLY A 50 24.00 5.57 -10.68
CA GLY A 50 23.48 6.93 -10.45
C GLY A 50 22.07 7.43 -10.83
N ILE A 51 21.11 6.62 -11.29
CA ILE A 51 19.89 7.15 -11.93
C ILE A 51 18.57 6.79 -11.22
N ASN A 52 18.59 6.03 -10.11
CA ASN A 52 17.47 6.06 -9.15
C ASN A 52 17.95 5.91 -7.72
N LYS A 53 17.71 6.93 -6.90
CA LYS A 53 17.92 6.90 -5.45
C LYS A 53 16.73 6.19 -4.80
N ASN A 54 16.55 4.90 -5.07
CA ASN A 54 15.53 4.12 -4.37
C ASN A 54 15.93 4.04 -2.89
N THR A 55 15.24 4.78 -2.03
CA THR A 55 15.48 4.84 -0.59
C THR A 55 15.11 3.54 0.15
N LEU A 56 14.49 2.59 -0.54
CA LEU A 56 14.15 1.26 -0.01
C LEU A 56 15.22 0.21 -0.34
N ALA A 57 16.15 0.49 -1.26
CA ALA A 57 17.16 -0.47 -1.67
C ALA A 57 18.17 -0.77 -0.54
N PRO A 58 18.83 -1.95 -0.56
CA PRO A 58 19.94 -2.25 0.35
C PRO A 58 21.05 -1.19 0.26
N GLY A 59 21.61 -0.78 1.38
CA GLY A 59 22.67 0.25 1.42
C GLY A 59 22.23 1.67 1.01
N ALA A 60 20.95 1.90 0.69
CA ALA A 60 20.45 3.23 0.35
C ALA A 60 20.24 4.09 1.59
N VAL A 61 20.46 5.40 1.46
CA VAL A 61 20.15 6.39 2.50
C VAL A 61 18.67 6.73 2.42
N ARG A 62 17.94 6.56 3.53
CA ARG A 62 16.53 6.91 3.66
C ARG A 62 16.34 8.42 3.86
N SER A 63 15.08 8.87 3.81
CA SER A 63 14.72 10.28 4.05
C SER A 63 15.09 10.75 5.46
N SER A 64 15.13 9.84 6.45
CA SER A 64 15.64 10.10 7.80
C SER A 64 17.17 10.23 7.89
N GLY A 65 17.90 9.96 6.81
CA GLY A 65 19.37 9.90 6.81
C GLY A 65 19.94 8.56 7.28
N VAL A 66 19.10 7.63 7.74
CA VAL A 66 19.51 6.26 8.10
C VAL A 66 19.84 5.47 6.84
N VAL A 67 20.94 4.70 6.87
CA VAL A 67 21.32 3.80 5.79
C VAL A 67 20.62 2.46 6.01
N ASN A 68 19.98 1.91 4.97
CA ASN A 68 19.44 0.56 5.04
C ASN A 68 20.56 -0.46 5.11
N ASP A 69 20.36 -1.52 5.88
CA ASP A 69 21.25 -2.66 5.88
C ASP A 69 21.41 -3.25 4.46
N ASP A 70 22.51 -3.96 4.22
CA ASP A 70 22.71 -4.73 2.98
C ASP A 70 21.91 -6.04 3.03
N TYR A 71 20.58 -5.89 3.12
CA TYR A 71 19.66 -7.01 3.34
C TYR A 71 19.52 -7.90 2.09
N GLN A 72 19.37 -9.20 2.32
CA GLN A 72 19.33 -10.21 1.25
C GLN A 72 17.95 -10.84 1.01
N SER A 73 16.95 -10.47 1.82
CA SER A 73 15.57 -10.99 1.75
C SER A 73 14.61 -9.90 2.25
N THR A 74 13.62 -10.24 3.06
CA THR A 74 12.69 -9.26 3.63
C THR A 74 13.41 -8.30 4.56
N TYR A 75 13.06 -7.02 4.49
CA TYR A 75 13.59 -5.99 5.38
C TYR A 75 12.46 -5.13 5.93
N VAL A 76 12.50 -4.87 7.25
CA VAL A 76 11.44 -4.15 7.96
C VAL A 76 12.05 -3.03 8.78
N PHE A 77 11.51 -1.83 8.63
CA PHE A 77 11.94 -0.66 9.40
C PHE A 77 10.75 0.24 9.75
N ASN A 78 10.93 1.12 10.75
CA ASN A 78 9.91 2.11 11.11
C ASN A 78 9.78 3.15 9.98
N ASN A 79 8.55 3.44 9.57
CA ASN A 79 8.30 4.43 8.54
C ASN A 79 8.84 5.79 9.00
N ASP A 80 9.64 6.44 8.15
CA ASP A 80 10.20 7.77 8.44
C ASP A 80 9.10 8.86 8.53
N PHE A 81 7.91 8.60 8.00
CA PHE A 81 6.72 9.46 8.05
C PHE A 81 5.50 8.67 8.55
N PRO A 82 5.45 8.29 9.84
CA PRO A 82 4.38 7.45 10.37
C PRO A 82 3.05 8.23 10.45
N SER A 83 1.93 7.56 10.18
CA SER A 83 0.57 8.14 10.32
C SER A 83 0.05 8.11 11.75
N PHE A 84 0.63 7.27 12.60
CA PHE A 84 0.31 7.15 14.02
C PHE A 84 1.47 7.66 14.87
N THR A 85 1.14 8.16 16.06
CA THR A 85 2.14 8.63 17.01
C THR A 85 2.33 7.65 18.15
N GLU A 86 3.59 7.41 18.50
CA GLU A 86 4.02 6.66 19.68
C GLU A 86 4.34 7.68 20.78
N PHE A 87 3.41 7.94 21.71
CA PHE A 87 3.69 8.72 22.93
C PHE A 87 3.49 7.84 24.16
N GLU A 88 4.37 8.02 25.15
CA GLU A 88 4.50 7.20 26.37
C GLU A 88 3.45 7.55 27.45
N GLU A 89 2.95 8.79 27.45
CA GLU A 89 1.98 9.27 28.44
C GLU A 89 0.56 9.32 27.88
N CYS A 90 -0.36 8.73 28.64
CA CYS A 90 -1.78 8.88 28.40
C CYS A 90 -2.19 10.34 28.62
N ALA A 91 -2.34 11.12 27.55
CA ALA A 91 -3.30 12.20 27.58
C ALA A 91 -4.64 11.59 28.01
N GLU A 92 -5.23 12.14 29.07
CA GLU A 92 -6.51 11.71 29.64
C GLU A 92 -7.53 11.52 28.51
N GLU A 93 -8.39 10.51 28.63
CA GLU A 93 -9.51 10.33 27.70
C GLU A 93 -10.33 11.63 27.71
N GLU A 94 -10.16 12.47 26.70
CA GLU A 94 -11.03 13.63 26.52
C GLU A 94 -12.44 13.09 26.39
N LYS A 95 -13.28 13.42 27.39
CA LYS A 95 -14.70 13.12 27.37
C LYS A 95 -15.33 14.00 26.30
N ASP A 96 -15.38 13.46 25.10
CA ASP A 96 -16.08 14.09 23.99
C ASP A 96 -17.57 13.77 24.12
N ASP A 97 -18.31 14.71 24.71
CA ASP A 97 -19.74 14.58 25.05
C ASP A 97 -20.65 15.15 23.93
N ASP A 98 -20.09 15.46 22.76
CA ASP A 98 -20.86 15.94 21.60
C ASP A 98 -21.36 14.78 20.73
N ASP A 99 -22.66 14.76 20.44
CA ASP A 99 -23.27 13.67 19.65
C ASP A 99 -22.98 13.71 18.15
N LEU A 100 -22.55 14.87 17.62
CA LEU A 100 -22.28 15.10 16.20
C LEU A 100 -20.77 15.19 15.91
N PHE A 101 -19.98 15.74 16.82
CA PHE A 101 -18.55 16.01 16.63
C PHE A 101 -17.68 15.16 17.55
N LYS A 102 -17.57 13.87 17.24
CA LYS A 102 -16.81 12.89 18.04
C LYS A 102 -15.37 12.74 17.52
N GLN A 103 -14.40 12.89 18.40
CA GLN A 103 -12.98 12.65 18.17
C GLN A 103 -12.45 11.58 19.12
N LYS A 104 -11.59 10.70 18.61
CA LYS A 104 -10.84 9.74 19.43
C LYS A 104 -9.37 9.77 19.05
N GLN A 105 -8.51 9.74 20.06
CA GLN A 105 -7.08 9.60 19.85
C GLN A 105 -6.76 8.19 19.32
N VAL A 106 -5.80 8.10 18.40
CA VAL A 106 -5.32 6.82 17.87
C VAL A 106 -3.80 6.77 18.01
N ARG A 107 -3.31 5.62 18.47
CA ARG A 107 -1.89 5.34 18.67
C ARG A 107 -1.51 4.08 17.91
N GLY A 108 -0.25 3.98 17.51
CA GLY A 108 0.23 2.83 16.77
C GLY A 108 1.61 3.04 16.18
N VAL A 109 2.12 1.99 15.56
CA VAL A 109 3.43 1.95 14.90
C VAL A 109 3.21 1.76 13.41
N CYS A 110 3.88 2.55 12.57
CA CYS A 110 3.91 2.34 11.13
C CYS A 110 5.25 1.74 10.73
N LYS A 111 5.24 0.56 10.11
CA LYS A 111 6.44 -0.07 9.54
C LYS A 111 6.34 -0.21 8.03
N VAL A 112 7.47 -0.11 7.36
CA VAL A 112 7.62 -0.43 5.94
C VAL A 112 8.25 -1.81 5.83
N ILE A 113 7.73 -2.63 4.92
CA ILE A 113 8.26 -3.97 4.61
C ILE A 113 8.71 -3.97 3.15
N CYS A 114 9.98 -4.25 2.92
CA CYS A 114 10.54 -4.58 1.61
C CYS A 114 10.52 -6.10 1.47
N TYR A 115 9.85 -6.63 0.43
CA TYR A 115 9.74 -8.09 0.25
C TYR A 115 11.04 -8.72 -0.26
N HIS A 116 11.79 -8.00 -1.09
CA HIS A 116 12.99 -8.52 -1.72
C HIS A 116 13.96 -7.36 -2.04
N PRO A 117 15.29 -7.57 -2.02
CA PRO A 117 16.28 -6.54 -2.37
C PRO A 117 16.21 -6.07 -3.84
N ASP A 118 15.82 -6.96 -4.75
CA ASP A 118 15.59 -6.62 -6.17
C ASP A 118 14.22 -5.94 -6.37
N SER A 119 14.25 -4.64 -6.65
CA SER A 119 13.05 -3.81 -6.87
C SER A 119 12.29 -4.13 -8.16
N ARG A 120 12.78 -5.03 -9.01
CA ARG A 120 12.09 -5.48 -10.22
C ARG A 120 11.12 -6.62 -9.94
N LEU A 121 11.33 -7.35 -8.84
CA LEU A 121 10.46 -8.46 -8.48
C LEU A 121 9.16 -7.95 -7.87
N THR A 122 8.07 -8.51 -8.34
CA THR A 122 6.76 -8.45 -7.68
C THR A 122 6.50 -9.78 -6.97
N LEU A 123 5.55 -9.80 -6.04
CA LEU A 123 5.16 -11.04 -5.34
C LEU A 123 4.82 -12.20 -6.31
N ALA A 124 4.26 -11.88 -7.49
CA ALA A 124 3.90 -12.89 -8.49
C ALA A 124 5.10 -13.48 -9.27
N THR A 125 6.27 -12.82 -9.22
CA THR A 125 7.48 -13.22 -9.96
C THR A 125 8.58 -13.76 -9.06
N MET A 126 8.39 -13.73 -7.74
CA MET A 126 9.29 -14.35 -6.76
C MET A 126 9.10 -15.87 -6.75
N LYS A 127 10.12 -16.61 -6.30
CA LYS A 127 9.97 -18.05 -6.02
C LYS A 127 9.11 -18.26 -4.77
N VAL A 128 8.65 -19.48 -4.57
CA VAL A 128 7.81 -19.83 -3.40
C VAL A 128 8.61 -19.75 -2.10
N GLU A 129 9.92 -19.99 -2.17
CA GLU A 129 10.83 -19.97 -1.03
C GLU A 129 11.36 -18.56 -0.70
N GLU A 130 11.11 -17.58 -1.57
CA GLU A 130 11.53 -16.17 -1.46
C GLU A 130 10.40 -15.31 -0.90
#